data_AF-A0A7R9CBI0-F1
#
_entry.id   AF-A0A7R9CBI0-F1
#
_cell.length_a   1.000
_cell.length_b   1.000
_cell.length_c   1.000
_cell.angle_alpha   90.00
_cell.angle_beta   90.00
_cell.angle_gamma   90.00
#
_symmetry.space_group_name_H-M   'P 1'
#
loop_
_entity.id
_entity.type
_entity.pdbx_description
1 polymer ?
#
loop_
_entity_poly.entity_id
_entity_poly.type
_entity_poly.pdbx_seq_one_letter_code
_entity_poly.pdbx_strand_id
1 'polypeptide(L)'
;MPLVPFGTDGLPKFDTGVQRFIAMRATGYDHFKPTPKSSAYGLGLVFIPIALYAWLLKSSRDKQEQKYRTGQVAYRDRRFKFI
;
A
#
# COMPACT_ATOMS: atom_id res chain seq x y z
N MET A 1 -42.17 -7.53 -0.17
CA MET A 1 -41.31 -7.41 1.03
C MET A 1 -42.06 -6.55 2.04
N PRO A 2 -42.45 -7.06 3.21
CA PRO A 2 -43.28 -6.29 4.14
C PRO A 2 -42.44 -5.23 4.86
N LEU A 3 -43.04 -4.04 5.07
CA LEU A 3 -42.48 -2.93 5.81
C LEU A 3 -42.76 -3.16 7.30
N VAL A 4 -41.71 -3.44 8.09
CA VAL A 4 -41.81 -3.67 9.55
C VAL A 4 -42.00 -2.31 10.25
N PRO A 5 -42.91 -2.20 11.23
CA PRO A 5 -43.14 -0.95 11.95
C PRO A 5 -41.91 -0.61 12.82
N PHE A 6 -41.52 0.65 12.80
CA PHE A 6 -40.29 1.14 13.44
C PHE A 6 -40.53 1.40 14.95
N GLY A 7 -39.95 0.56 15.81
CA GLY A 7 -39.82 0.77 17.26
C GLY A 7 -39.54 -0.53 18.05
N THR A 8 -38.76 -0.52 19.15
CA THR A 8 -37.29 -0.52 19.22
C THR A 8 -36.90 -1.20 20.54
N ASP A 9 -36.58 -2.50 20.54
CA ASP A 9 -36.39 -3.21 21.81
C ASP A 9 -35.15 -4.15 21.81
N GLY A 10 -34.30 -4.10 20.78
CA GLY A 10 -33.07 -4.91 20.79
C GLY A 10 -32.15 -4.88 19.57
N LEU A 11 -32.52 -4.19 18.49
CA LEU A 11 -31.71 -4.10 17.27
C LEU A 11 -31.13 -2.68 17.07
N PRO A 12 -29.90 -2.53 16.55
CA PRO A 12 -29.32 -1.22 16.28
C PRO A 12 -30.25 -0.39 15.38
N LYS A 13 -30.54 0.85 15.78
CA LYS A 13 -31.34 1.79 14.99
C LYS A 13 -30.65 2.02 13.63
N PHE A 14 -31.36 1.73 12.54
CA PHE A 14 -30.83 1.93 11.19
C PHE A 14 -30.78 3.42 10.85
N ASP A 15 -29.57 3.98 10.84
CA ASP A 15 -29.31 5.34 10.36
C ASP A 15 -29.13 5.33 8.83
N THR A 16 -30.05 5.98 8.13
CA THR A 16 -30.00 6.15 6.67
C THR A 16 -28.74 6.88 6.19
N GLY A 17 -28.16 7.79 6.99
CA GLY A 17 -26.95 8.51 6.65
C GLY A 17 -25.74 7.58 6.59
N VAL A 18 -25.55 6.78 7.64
CA VAL A 18 -24.49 5.77 7.72
C VAL A 18 -24.66 4.71 6.62
N GLN A 19 -25.89 4.25 6.38
CA GLN A 19 -26.17 3.29 5.30
C GLN A 19 -25.77 3.82 3.92
N ARG A 20 -26.11 5.08 3.60
CA ARG A 20 -25.74 5.70 2.32
C ARG A 20 -24.24 5.87 2.16
N PHE A 21 -23.54 6.27 3.23
CA PHE A 21 -22.09 6.39 3.22
C PHE A 21 -21.39 5.04 2.96
N ILE A 22 -21.85 3.99 3.64
CA ILE A 22 -21.33 2.63 3.44
C ILE A 22 -21.61 2.15 2.01
N ALA A 23 -22.85 2.35 1.52
CA ALA A 23 -23.23 1.99 0.16
C ALA A 23 -22.37 2.70 -0.89
N MET A 24 -22.14 4.02 -0.73
CA MET A 24 -21.26 4.81 -1.61
C MET A 24 -19.81 4.29 -1.64
N ARG A 25 -19.27 3.86 -0.50
CA ARG A 25 -17.91 3.29 -0.45
C ARG A 25 -17.84 1.93 -1.13
N ALA A 26 -18.89 1.11 -1.00
CA ALA A 26 -18.96 -0.20 -1.63
C ALA A 26 -19.08 -0.11 -3.17
N THR A 27 -19.84 0.86 -3.69
CA THR A 27 -20.08 1.04 -5.14
C THR A 27 -19.12 2.03 -5.81
N GLY A 28 -17.98 2.33 -5.16
CA GLY A 28 -16.99 3.29 -5.67
C GLY A 28 -16.35 2.88 -7.00
N TYR A 29 -16.25 1.58 -7.27
CA TYR A 29 -15.73 1.06 -8.54
C TYR A 29 -16.70 1.31 -9.71
N ASP A 30 -18.00 1.10 -9.49
CA ASP A 30 -19.04 1.27 -10.51
C ASP A 30 -19.14 2.73 -10.99
N HIS A 31 -18.76 3.68 -10.14
CA HIS A 31 -18.78 5.12 -10.42
C HIS A 31 -17.39 5.68 -10.76
N PHE A 32 -16.38 4.83 -10.92
CA PHE A 32 -15.03 5.27 -11.22
C PHE A 32 -14.94 5.88 -12.63
N LYS A 33 -14.42 7.11 -12.70
CA LYS A 33 -14.10 7.78 -13.96
C LYS A 33 -12.59 7.94 -14.07
N PRO A 34 -11.94 7.36 -15.10
CA PRO A 34 -10.50 7.54 -15.28
C PRO A 34 -10.21 9.00 -15.63
N THR A 35 -9.64 9.74 -14.68
CA THR A 35 -9.10 11.09 -14.88
C THR A 35 -7.57 11.03 -14.92
N PRO A 36 -6.90 11.98 -15.59
CA PRO A 36 -5.43 12.01 -15.60
C PRO A 36 -4.82 12.01 -14.19
N LYS A 37 -5.47 12.71 -13.24
CA LYS A 37 -5.05 12.75 -11.83
C LYS A 37 -5.21 11.37 -11.16
N SER A 38 -6.37 10.71 -11.29
CA SER A 38 -6.58 9.39 -10.69
C SER A 38 -5.62 8.34 -11.25
N SER A 39 -5.35 8.39 -12.55
CA SER A 39 -4.39 7.48 -13.19
C SER A 39 -2.96 7.73 -12.71
N ALA A 40 -2.55 8.99 -12.56
CA ALA A 40 -1.24 9.34 -12.01
C ALA A 40 -1.06 8.85 -10.57
N TYR A 41 -2.10 8.97 -9.72
CA TYR A 41 -2.07 8.42 -8.36
C TYR A 41 -1.96 6.90 -8.35
N GLY A 42 -2.75 6.20 -9.18
CA GLY A 42 -2.68 4.74 -9.28
C GLY A 42 -1.32 4.25 -9.75
N LEU A 43 -0.76 4.85 -10.81
CA LEU A 43 0.57 4.52 -11.30
C LEU A 43 1.65 4.87 -10.28
N GLY A 44 1.59 6.05 -9.66
CA GLY A 44 2.53 6.46 -8.62
C GLY A 44 2.56 5.48 -7.45
N LEU A 45 1.40 5.04 -6.98
CA LEU A 45 1.30 4.09 -5.86
C LEU A 45 1.96 2.73 -6.16
N VAL A 46 2.05 2.33 -7.43
CA VAL A 46 2.72 1.10 -7.84
C VAL A 46 4.21 1.34 -8.13
N PHE A 47 4.54 2.36 -8.92
CA PHE A 47 5.91 2.58 -9.39
C PHE A 47 6.84 3.16 -8.31
N ILE A 48 6.33 4.03 -7.44
CA ILE A 48 7.14 4.65 -6.37
C ILE A 48 7.75 3.60 -5.42
N PRO A 49 6.99 2.67 -4.80
CA PRO A 49 7.59 1.70 -3.89
C PRO A 49 8.58 0.77 -4.60
N ILE A 50 8.34 0.41 -5.86
CA ILE A 50 9.27 -0.41 -6.65
C ILE A 50 10.59 0.33 -6.88
N ALA A 51 10.51 1.58 -7.35
CA ALA A 51 11.69 2.40 -7.61
C ALA A 51 12.47 2.68 -6.31
N LEU A 52 11.76 3.00 -5.23
CA LEU A 52 12.36 3.23 -3.91
C LEU A 52 13.08 1.97 -3.40
N TYR A 53 12.44 0.81 -3.49
CA TYR A 53 13.03 -0.45 -3.05
C TYR A 53 14.28 -0.81 -3.87
N ALA A 54 14.21 -0.66 -5.19
CA ALA A 54 15.35 -0.88 -6.07
C ALA A 54 16.53 0.04 -5.72
N TRP A 55 16.26 1.32 -5.46
CA TRP A 55 17.27 2.29 -5.06
C TRP A 55 17.90 1.97 -3.70
N LEU A 56 17.09 1.60 -2.70
CA LEU A 56 17.57 1.19 -1.37
C LEU A 56 18.46 -0.05 -1.46
N LEU A 57 18.07 -1.03 -2.28
CA LEU A 57 18.85 -2.24 -2.50
C LEU A 57 20.19 -1.90 -3.17
N LYS A 58 20.19 -1.08 -4.22
CA LYS A 58 21.40 -0.64 -4.91
C LYS A 58 22.34 0.12 -3.97
N SER A 59 21.83 1.12 -3.24
CA SER A 59 22.62 1.89 -2.28
C SER A 59 23.20 1.02 -1.18
N SER A 60 22.44 0.03 -0.69
CA SER A 60 22.93 -0.91 0.31
C SER A 60 24.08 -1.77 -0.23
N ARG A 61 23.99 -2.24 -1.48
CA ARG A 61 25.06 -3.00 -2.12
C ARG A 61 26.33 -2.17 -2.29
N ASP A 62 26.19 -0.96 -2.82
CA ASP A 62 27.34 -0.07 -3.09
C ASP A 62 28.08 0.28 -1.79
N LYS A 63 27.34 0.53 -0.69
CA LYS A 63 27.92 0.76 0.64
C LYS A 63 28.69 -0.45 1.17
N GLN A 64 28.19 -1.66 0.95
CA GLN A 64 28.90 -2.87 1.38
C GLN A 64 30.14 -3.13 0.52
N GLU A 65 30.04 -2.93 -0.78
CA GLU A 65 31.17 -3.06 -1.69
C GLU A 65 32.28 -2.06 -1.38
N GLN A 66 31.92 -0.81 -1.04
CA GLN A 66 32.87 0.19 -0.59
C GLN A 66 33.63 -0.27 0.66
N LYS A 67 32.93 -0.85 1.65
CA LYS A 67 33.56 -1.38 2.87
C LYS A 67 34.53 -2.54 2.59
N TYR A 68 34.23 -3.35 1.57
CA TYR A 68 35.14 -4.40 1.12
C TYR A 68 36.38 -3.85 0.43
N ARG A 69 36.24 -2.80 -0.40
CA ARG A 69 37.36 -2.14 -1.10
C ARG A 69 38.29 -1.37 -0.16
N THR A 70 37.75 -0.72 0.87
CA THR A 70 38.54 0.04 1.86
C THR A 70 39.21 -0.85 2.91
N GLY A 71 38.95 -2.16 2.90
CA GLY A 71 39.52 -3.10 3.88
C GLY A 71 38.93 -2.98 5.29
N GLN A 72 37.85 -2.19 5.48
CA GLN A 72 37.18 -2.03 6.77
C GLN A 72 36.54 -3.34 7.28
N VAL A 73 36.25 -4.28 6.38
CA VAL A 73 35.76 -5.62 6.73
C VAL A 73 36.87 -6.63 6.48
N ALA A 74 37.29 -7.31 7.55
CA ALA A 74 38.26 -8.39 7.47
C ALA A 74 37.77 -9.49 6.50
N TYR A 75 38.69 -10.09 5.75
CA TYR A 75 38.36 -11.08 4.71
C TYR A 75 37.53 -12.26 5.25
N ARG A 76 37.69 -12.60 6.53
CA ARG A 76 36.94 -13.66 7.22
C ARG A 76 35.45 -13.33 7.42
N ASP A 77 35.09 -12.06 7.52
CA ASP A 77 33.75 -11.57 7.88
C ASP A 77 32.90 -11.22 6.64
N ARG A 78 33.40 -11.56 5.44
CA ARG A 78 32.67 -11.37 4.18
C ARG A 78 31.60 -12.44 4.04
N ARG A 79 30.33 -12.02 3.94
CA ARG A 79 29.16 -12.93 3.86
C ARG A 79 29.13 -13.82 2.61
N PHE A 80 29.80 -13.43 1.51
CA PHE A 80 29.92 -14.22 0.27
C PHE A 80 31.39 -14.53 0.01
N LYS A 81 31.93 -15.53 0.70
CA LYS A 81 33.37 -15.87 0.63
C LYS A 81 33.72 -16.82 -0.53
N PHE A 82 32.76 -17.56 -1.08
CA PHE A 82 33.00 -18.69 -2.01
C PHE A 82 31.95 -18.87 -3.12
N ILE A 83 31.26 -17.81 -3.56
CA ILE A 83 30.46 -17.79 -4.79
C ILE A 83 31.07 -16.77 -5.74
#